data_AF-A0A7X9L9P1-F1
#
_entry.id   AF-A0A7X9L9P1-F1
#
_cell.length_a   1.000
_cell.length_b   1.000
_cell.length_c   1.000
_cell.angle_alpha   90.00
_cell.angle_beta   90.00
_cell.angle_gamma   90.00
#
_symmetry.space_group_name_H-M   'P 1'
#
loop_
_entity.id
_entity.type
_entity.pdbx_description
1 polymer ?
#
loop_
_entity_poly.entity_id
_entity_poly.type
_entity_poly.pdbx_seq_one_letter_code
_entity_poly.pdbx_strand_id
1 'polypeptide(L)'
;MQPYELDAWLGDTELTRDQREDFERSIDMIAARYPGRDHGQHPDEEMMGEAMSGAIRVLLGDDTLEGLAQEWSRARVAEREAMGRLTGAVIATADARVAETVIAERTGLNRRSVRLALGK
;
A
#
# COMPACT_ATOMS: atom_id res chain seq x y z
N MET A 1 7.29 -17.15 -8.80
CA MET A 1 8.68 -16.73 -8.54
C MET A 1 9.55 -17.97 -8.64
N GLN A 2 10.68 -17.91 -9.34
CA GLN A 2 11.66 -19.01 -9.43
C GLN A 2 12.57 -19.02 -8.19
N PRO A 3 13.19 -20.16 -7.82
CA PRO A 3 13.97 -20.26 -6.58
C PRO A 3 15.08 -19.21 -6.42
N TYR A 4 15.81 -18.90 -7.50
CA TYR A 4 16.88 -17.88 -7.46
C TYR A 4 16.35 -16.44 -7.34
N GLU A 5 15.12 -16.17 -7.79
CA GLU A 5 14.48 -14.87 -7.61
C GLU A 5 14.09 -14.67 -6.14
N LEU A 6 13.67 -15.75 -5.47
CA LEU A 6 13.39 -15.75 -4.05
C LEU A 6 14.67 -15.55 -3.23
N ASP A 7 15.76 -16.21 -3.59
CA ASP A 7 17.06 -16.02 -2.93
C ASP A 7 17.56 -14.57 -3.08
N ALA A 8 17.44 -13.99 -4.27
CA ALA A 8 17.78 -12.59 -4.51
C ALA A 8 16.91 -11.62 -3.71
N TRP A 9 15.62 -11.94 -3.52
CA TRP A 9 14.70 -11.13 -2.72
C TRP A 9 14.98 -11.23 -1.22
N LEU A 10 15.30 -12.44 -0.72
CA LEU A 10 15.64 -12.67 0.69
C LEU A 10 16.97 -12.00 1.10
N GLY A 11 17.88 -11.81 0.15
CA GLY A 11 19.21 -11.26 0.40
C GLY A 11 19.98 -12.15 1.39
N ASP A 12 20.46 -11.56 2.47
CA ASP A 12 21.24 -12.27 3.51
C ASP A 12 20.36 -13.00 4.55
N THR A 13 19.03 -12.99 4.38
CA THR A 13 18.10 -13.61 5.33
C THR A 13 18.15 -15.13 5.22
N GLU A 14 18.67 -15.80 6.24
CA GLU A 14 18.68 -17.26 6.32
C GLU A 14 17.36 -17.80 6.89
N LEU A 15 16.75 -18.74 6.18
CA LEU A 15 15.57 -19.48 6.65
C LEU A 15 15.96 -20.92 6.98
N THR A 16 15.42 -21.44 8.08
CA THR A 16 15.39 -22.90 8.26
C THR A 16 14.62 -23.56 7.12
N ARG A 17 14.84 -24.86 6.91
CA ARG A 17 14.14 -25.62 5.87
C ARG A 17 12.62 -25.50 6.02
N ASP A 18 12.11 -25.68 7.23
CA ASP A 18 10.68 -25.63 7.51
C ASP A 18 10.12 -24.23 7.25
N GLN A 19 10.82 -23.17 7.68
CA GLN A 19 10.43 -21.78 7.37
C GLN A 19 10.44 -21.51 5.87
N ARG A 20 11.45 -22.00 5.12
CA ARG A 20 11.48 -21.85 3.68
C ARG A 20 10.27 -22.51 3.02
N GLU A 21 9.98 -23.76 3.38
CA GLU A 21 8.84 -24.49 2.84
C GLU A 21 7.50 -23.79 3.20
N ASP A 22 7.39 -23.21 4.39
CA ASP A 22 6.21 -22.43 4.83
C ASP A 22 6.08 -21.10 4.08
N PHE A 23 7.20 -20.43 3.82
CA PHE A 23 7.22 -19.17 3.08
C PHE A 23 6.90 -19.37 1.61
N GLU A 24 7.45 -20.40 0.97
CA GLU A 24 7.17 -20.74 -0.43
C GLU A 24 5.66 -21.00 -0.65
N ARG A 25 5.00 -21.74 0.27
CA ARG A 25 3.54 -21.92 0.22
C ARG A 25 2.79 -20.59 0.39
N SER A 26 3.27 -19.71 1.26
CA SER A 26 2.68 -18.38 1.45
C SER A 26 2.83 -17.50 0.20
N ILE A 27 3.97 -17.57 -0.49
CA ILE A 27 4.23 -16.87 -1.76
C ILE A 27 3.24 -17.31 -2.82
N ASP A 28 2.98 -18.60 -2.96
CA ASP A 28 2.00 -19.11 -3.94
C ASP A 28 0.59 -18.55 -3.66
N MET A 29 0.19 -18.50 -2.38
CA MET A 29 -1.08 -17.91 -1.96
C MET A 29 -1.15 -16.41 -2.22
N ILE A 30 -0.05 -15.69 -1.97
CA ILE A 30 0.07 -14.25 -2.24
C ILE A 30 0.01 -14.00 -3.75
N ALA A 31 0.78 -14.73 -4.55
CA ALA A 31 0.79 -14.60 -6.01
C ALA A 31 -0.60 -14.81 -6.61
N ALA A 32 -1.38 -15.75 -6.08
CA ALA A 32 -2.78 -15.95 -6.49
C ALA A 32 -3.69 -14.74 -6.18
N ARG A 33 -3.35 -13.93 -5.16
CA ARG A 33 -4.09 -12.71 -4.79
C ARG A 33 -3.74 -11.51 -5.69
N TYR A 34 -2.55 -11.52 -6.27
CA TYR A 34 -2.00 -10.51 -7.17
C TYR A 34 -1.73 -11.11 -8.56
N PRO A 35 -2.77 -11.57 -9.30
CA PRO A 35 -2.54 -12.19 -10.59
C PRO A 35 -1.91 -11.17 -11.55
N GLY A 36 -0.75 -11.51 -12.10
CA GLY A 36 -0.20 -10.81 -13.26
C GLY A 36 -1.24 -10.88 -14.38
N ARG A 37 -1.83 -9.74 -14.76
CA ARG A 37 -2.86 -9.75 -15.80
C ARG A 37 -2.21 -9.94 -17.16
N ASP A 38 -2.73 -10.91 -17.92
CA ASP A 38 -2.58 -11.09 -19.37
C ASP A 38 -3.00 -9.86 -20.24
N HIS A 39 -3.07 -8.65 -19.68
CA HIS A 39 -3.66 -7.45 -20.30
C HIS A 39 -2.80 -6.18 -20.10
N GLY A 40 -1.49 -6.27 -20.37
CA GLY A 40 -0.65 -5.09 -20.62
C GLY A 40 -0.46 -4.11 -19.46
N GLN A 41 -0.79 -4.53 -18.23
CA GLN A 41 -0.43 -3.85 -16.99
C GLN A 41 0.48 -4.81 -16.23
N HIS A 42 1.67 -4.34 -15.87
CA HIS A 42 2.56 -5.09 -15.00
C HIS A 42 1.77 -5.50 -13.74
N PRO A 43 2.01 -6.71 -13.19
CA PRO A 43 1.50 -7.04 -11.86
C PRO A 43 1.80 -5.89 -10.91
N ASP A 44 0.98 -5.68 -9.89
CA ASP A 44 1.34 -4.77 -8.80
C ASP A 44 2.44 -5.44 -7.97
N GLU A 45 3.63 -5.53 -8.58
CA GLU A 45 4.82 -6.19 -8.06
C GLU A 45 5.25 -5.55 -6.74
N GLU A 46 5.00 -4.25 -6.59
CA GLU A 46 5.22 -3.50 -5.35
C GLU A 46 4.29 -4.00 -4.24
N MET A 47 2.96 -4.08 -4.48
CA MET A 47 2.04 -4.61 -3.47
C MET A 47 2.25 -6.10 -3.18
N MET A 48 2.64 -6.89 -4.18
CA MET A 48 3.03 -8.28 -3.96
C MET A 48 4.28 -8.36 -3.06
N GLY A 49 5.28 -7.51 -3.32
CA GLY A 49 6.48 -7.39 -2.49
C GLY A 49 6.16 -7.02 -1.05
N GLU A 50 5.27 -6.04 -0.83
CA GLU A 50 4.83 -5.67 0.52
C GLU A 50 4.07 -6.80 1.23
N ALA A 51 3.23 -7.55 0.52
CA ALA A 51 2.56 -8.73 1.08
C ALA A 51 3.56 -9.81 1.49
N MET A 52 4.59 -10.07 0.67
CA MET A 52 5.69 -10.98 0.99
C MET A 52 6.48 -10.49 2.21
N SER A 53 6.77 -9.19 2.29
CA SER A 53 7.43 -8.55 3.42
C SER A 53 6.63 -8.68 4.73
N GLY A 54 5.29 -8.61 4.66
CA GLY A 54 4.44 -8.87 5.83
C GLY A 54 4.49 -10.33 6.28
N ALA A 55 4.41 -11.26 5.32
CA ALA A 55 4.45 -12.69 5.61
C ALA A 55 5.79 -13.14 6.23
N ILE A 56 6.92 -12.68 5.70
CA ILE A 56 8.24 -13.06 6.22
C ILE A 56 8.48 -12.51 7.63
N ARG A 57 8.03 -11.29 7.93
CA ARG A 57 8.14 -10.67 9.26
C ARG A 57 7.42 -11.50 10.32
N VAL A 58 6.21 -11.99 10.01
CA VAL A 58 5.45 -12.86 10.92
C VAL A 58 6.11 -14.24 11.05
N LEU A 59 6.60 -14.81 9.95
CA LEU A 59 7.23 -16.13 9.94
C LEU A 59 8.56 -16.16 10.74
N LEU A 60 9.35 -15.10 10.66
CA LEU A 60 10.60 -14.94 11.42
C LEU A 60 10.38 -14.53 12.88
N GLY A 61 9.17 -14.06 13.22
CA GLY A 61 8.85 -13.52 14.54
C GLY A 61 9.39 -12.09 14.76
N ASP A 62 9.78 -11.40 13.69
CA ASP A 62 10.16 -9.98 13.72
C ASP A 62 8.96 -9.07 14.01
N ASP A 63 7.76 -9.53 13.66
CA ASP A 63 6.50 -8.89 14.00
C ASP A 63 5.38 -9.94 14.21
N THR A 64 4.21 -9.49 14.64
CA THR A 64 3.01 -10.32 14.77
C THR A 64 1.89 -9.83 13.86
N LEU A 65 0.87 -10.67 13.67
CA LEU A 65 -0.35 -10.27 12.97
C LEU A 65 -1.00 -9.04 13.65
N GLU A 66 -1.05 -9.03 14.97
CA GLU A 66 -1.59 -7.92 15.75
C GLU A 66 -0.75 -6.64 15.61
N GLY A 67 0.58 -6.77 15.52
CA GLY A 67 1.50 -5.66 15.30
C GLY A 67 1.26 -4.98 13.96
N LEU A 68 1.24 -5.76 12.88
CA LEU A 68 0.93 -5.26 11.53
C LEU A 68 -0.49 -4.68 11.44
N ALA A 69 -1.48 -5.28 12.13
CA ALA A 69 -2.83 -4.73 12.18
C ALA A 69 -2.88 -3.36 12.90
N GLN A 70 -2.08 -3.17 13.96
CA GLN A 70 -1.95 -1.87 14.62
C GLN A 70 -1.22 -0.85 13.75
N GLU A 71 -0.18 -1.26 13.03
CA GLU A 71 0.50 -0.40 12.05
C GLU A 71 -0.47 0.12 11.00
N TRP A 72 -1.25 -0.78 10.39
CA TRP A 72 -2.28 -0.41 9.42
C TRP A 72 -3.33 0.55 10.02
N SER A 73 -3.78 0.29 11.24
CA SER A 73 -4.73 1.17 11.94
C SER A 73 -4.16 2.58 12.14
N ARG A 74 -2.89 2.69 12.57
CA ARG A 74 -2.20 3.99 12.73
C ARG A 74 -2.05 4.72 11.40
N ALA A 75 -1.64 4.02 10.35
CA ALA A 75 -1.52 4.59 9.00
C ALA A 75 -2.88 5.13 8.50
N ARG A 76 -3.97 4.40 8.77
CA ARG A 76 -5.32 4.82 8.38
C ARG A 76 -5.79 6.07 9.14
N VAL A 77 -5.43 6.20 10.41
CA VAL A 77 -5.70 7.43 11.19
C VAL A 77 -4.91 8.61 10.60
N ALA A 78 -3.61 8.43 10.37
CA ALA A 78 -2.75 9.47 9.82
C ALA A 78 -3.21 9.95 8.43
N GLU A 79 -3.64 9.03 7.55
CA GLU A 79 -4.22 9.35 6.25
C GLU A 79 -5.50 10.20 6.39
N ARG A 80 -6.42 9.83 7.30
CA ARG A 80 -7.64 10.61 7.56
C ARG A 80 -7.33 12.02 8.06
N GLU A 81 -6.38 12.16 8.97
CA GLU A 81 -5.95 13.47 9.48
C GLU A 81 -5.30 14.32 8.39
N ALA A 82 -4.47 13.71 7.54
CA ALA A 82 -3.89 14.39 6.38
C ALA A 82 -4.96 14.87 5.40
N MET A 83 -5.96 14.03 5.08
CA MET A 83 -7.08 14.41 4.22
C MET A 83 -7.94 15.51 4.86
N GLY A 84 -8.13 15.49 6.17
CA GLY A 84 -8.81 16.57 6.91
C GLY A 84 -8.10 17.92 6.77
N ARG A 85 -6.77 17.93 6.92
CA ARG A 85 -5.94 19.13 6.68
C ARG A 85 -6.03 19.59 5.22
N LEU A 86 -5.96 18.67 4.26
CA LEU A 86 -6.08 18.98 2.83
C LEU A 86 -7.46 19.56 2.49
N THR A 87 -8.52 19.04 3.11
CA THR A 87 -9.89 19.58 2.95
C THR A 87 -9.97 21.03 3.41
N GLY A 88 -9.40 21.36 4.57
CA GLY A 88 -9.31 22.75 5.03
C GLY A 88 -8.54 23.66 4.06
N ALA A 89 -7.42 23.17 3.51
CA ALA A 89 -6.65 23.89 2.50
C ALA A 89 -7.44 24.12 1.21
N VAL A 90 -8.23 23.14 0.75
CA VAL A 90 -9.13 23.27 -0.42
C VAL A 90 -10.16 24.37 -0.18
N ILE A 91 -10.81 24.38 0.99
CA ILE A 91 -11.82 25.40 1.35
C ILE A 91 -11.18 26.80 1.35
N ALA A 92 -10.06 26.98 2.04
CA ALA A 92 -9.37 28.27 2.12
C ALA A 92 -8.91 28.76 0.73
N THR A 93 -8.44 27.85 -0.14
CA THR A 93 -7.99 28.17 -1.49
C THR A 93 -9.15 28.56 -2.41
N ALA A 94 -10.31 27.89 -2.27
CA ALA A 94 -11.52 28.25 -3.00
C ALA A 94 -12.09 29.62 -2.55
N ASP A 95 -12.04 29.92 -1.25
CA ASP A 95 -12.43 31.22 -0.70
C ASP A 95 -11.55 32.36 -1.26
N ALA A 96 -10.25 32.09 -1.44
CA ALA A 96 -9.31 32.95 -2.16
C ALA A 96 -9.54 33.03 -3.69
N ARG A 97 -10.71 32.59 -4.18
CA ARG A 97 -11.18 32.68 -5.57
C ARG A 97 -10.38 31.88 -6.59
N VAL A 98 -9.63 30.87 -6.17
CA VAL A 98 -8.99 29.92 -7.08
C VAL A 98 -10.04 28.96 -7.65
N ALA A 99 -9.99 28.73 -8.97
CA ALA A 99 -10.91 27.82 -9.63
C ALA A 99 -10.76 26.35 -9.17
N GLU A 100 -11.87 25.63 -9.02
CA GLU A 100 -11.89 24.22 -8.58
C GLU A 100 -11.01 23.31 -9.46
N THR A 101 -10.90 23.59 -10.75
CA THR A 101 -10.04 22.84 -11.69
C THR A 101 -8.56 23.01 -11.37
N VAL A 102 -8.13 24.22 -11.01
CA VAL A 102 -6.75 24.51 -10.61
C VAL A 102 -6.45 23.89 -9.25
N ILE A 103 -7.42 23.88 -8.33
CA ILE A 103 -7.27 23.18 -7.04
C ILE A 103 -7.06 21.67 -7.29
N ALA A 104 -7.92 21.05 -8.10
CA ALA A 104 -7.83 19.64 -8.46
C ALA A 104 -6.46 19.27 -9.05
N GLU A 105 -5.96 20.07 -9.99
CA GLU A 105 -4.65 19.88 -10.62
C GLU A 105 -3.51 19.96 -9.59
N ARG A 106 -3.50 21.00 -8.74
CA ARG A 106 -2.43 21.22 -7.76
C ARG A 106 -2.38 20.16 -6.66
N THR A 107 -3.52 19.60 -6.27
CA THR A 107 -3.59 18.62 -5.19
C THR A 107 -3.62 17.18 -5.68
N GLY A 108 -3.74 16.95 -7.00
CA GLY A 108 -3.99 15.62 -7.57
C GLY A 108 -5.35 15.03 -7.22
N LEU A 109 -6.27 15.83 -6.66
CA LEU A 109 -7.61 15.37 -6.32
C LEU A 109 -8.47 15.37 -7.59
N ASN A 110 -9.32 14.36 -7.73
CA ASN A 110 -10.34 14.42 -8.76
C ASN A 110 -11.39 15.51 -8.43
N ARG A 111 -12.12 15.97 -9.46
CA ARG A 111 -13.12 17.03 -9.33
C ARG A 111 -14.21 16.71 -8.29
N ARG A 112 -14.58 15.44 -8.14
CA ARG A 112 -15.60 15.01 -7.18
C ARG A 112 -15.11 15.20 -5.74
N SER A 113 -13.85 14.87 -5.46
CA SER A 113 -13.24 15.06 -4.14
C SER A 113 -13.14 16.54 -3.78
N VAL A 114 -12.80 17.42 -4.73
CA VAL A 114 -12.79 18.87 -4.52
C VAL A 114 -14.19 19.38 -4.18
N ARG A 115 -15.23 18.94 -4.91
CA ARG A 115 -16.62 19.35 -4.62
C ARG A 115 -17.12 18.86 -3.26
N LEU A 116 -16.81 17.61 -2.91
CA LEU A 116 -17.11 17.05 -1.59
C LEU A 116 -16.48 17.88 -0.47
N ALA A 117 -15.21 18.27 -0.62
CA ALA A 117 -14.52 19.14 0.33
C ALA A 117 -15.19 20.52 0.49
N LEU A 118 -15.86 21.02 -0.55
CA LEU A 118 -16.60 22.29 -0.55
C LEU A 118 -18.08 22.13 -0.15
N GLY A 119 -18.55 20.92 0.18
CA GLY A 119 -19.95 20.65 0.53
C GLY A 119 -20.93 20.73 -0.65
N LYS A 120 -20.48 20.45 -1.88
CA LYS A 120 -21.25 20.57 -3.15
C LYS A 120 -21.47 19.26 -3.88
#